data_AF-A0ABD5SDH7-F1
#
_entry.id   AF-A0ABD5SDH7-F1
#
_cell.length_a   1.000
_cell.length_b   1.000
_cell.length_c   1.000
_cell.angle_alpha   90.00
_cell.angle_beta   90.00
_cell.angle_gamma   90.00
#
_symmetry.space_group_name_H-M   'P 1'
#
loop_
_entity.id
_entity.type
_entity.pdbx_description
1 polymer ?
#
loop_
_entity_poly.entity_id
_entity_poly.type
_entity_poly.pdbx_seq_one_letter_code
_entity_poly.pdbx_strand_id
1 'polypeptide(L)'
;VADHVVDPVEATTRRVLDAVGLPPRDAQDERVTGEVGSPGFDEPDVQERPPRLVRTLRRIPGDLLVVAHDNPDPDAIASALGLARIAEAIGTPADAVYGGEIAHQENRAMVNLLDLSLRTFADVDIDSYAGIALVDHSRAGINDSLPEGTVVDIVVDHHPPRGPIEGTFVDVRPDIGATSTLIADYLSRLGIAPDRAIATALLYGIRVDTRDFTREVSIADFEAAASLIPDADESTLERVESPSVSPETLRVLAAAIENRDVRESVIASCVGEITDRDALAQAADRLLDLEDASVTFVYGYMNGMIYGSARARGADLDVGELLRDALEQAGSAGGHA
;
A
#
# COMPACT_ATOMS: atom_id res chain seq x y z
N VAL A 1 -18.40 44.87 -14.20
CA VAL A 1 -18.57 43.40 -14.15
C VAL A 1 -17.47 42.93 -13.25
N ALA A 2 -17.78 42.57 -12.00
CA ALA A 2 -16.77 42.11 -11.06
C ALA A 2 -16.34 40.72 -11.51
N ASP A 3 -15.04 40.54 -11.79
CA ASP A 3 -14.46 39.23 -12.03
C ASP A 3 -14.62 38.40 -10.75
N HIS A 4 -15.64 37.55 -10.72
CA HIS A 4 -15.71 36.46 -9.75
C HIS A 4 -14.60 35.48 -10.12
N VAL A 5 -13.44 35.64 -9.48
CA VAL A 5 -12.42 34.59 -9.42
C VAL A 5 -13.07 33.45 -8.63
N VAL A 6 -13.56 32.45 -9.35
CA VAL A 6 -14.11 31.24 -8.72
C VAL A 6 -12.93 30.47 -8.14
N ASP A 7 -13.01 30.15 -6.86
CA ASP A 7 -12.02 29.31 -6.18
C ASP A 7 -11.91 27.96 -6.95
N PRO A 8 -10.70 27.54 -7.39
CA PRO A 8 -10.50 26.27 -8.09
C PRO A 8 -11.07 25.05 -7.35
N VAL A 9 -11.04 25.06 -6.02
CA VAL A 9 -11.60 23.98 -5.18
C VAL A 9 -13.12 24.01 -5.22
N GLU A 10 -13.74 25.19 -5.16
CA GLU A 10 -15.19 25.35 -5.27
C GLU A 10 -15.70 24.91 -6.66
N ALA A 11 -14.97 25.26 -7.73
CA ALA A 11 -15.29 24.84 -9.09
C ALA A 11 -15.17 23.31 -9.27
N THR A 12 -14.16 22.69 -8.67
CA THR A 12 -13.97 21.24 -8.69
C THR A 12 -15.05 20.54 -7.87
N THR A 13 -15.32 21.02 -6.66
CA THR A 13 -16.39 20.53 -5.81
C THR A 13 -17.73 20.56 -6.54
N ARG A 14 -18.07 21.66 -7.23
CA ARG A 14 -19.32 21.73 -8.00
C ARG A 14 -19.37 20.67 -9.10
N ARG A 15 -18.29 20.49 -9.88
CA ARG A 15 -18.22 19.43 -10.91
C ARG A 15 -18.38 18.03 -10.33
N VAL A 16 -17.73 17.76 -9.19
CA VAL A 16 -17.85 16.48 -8.48
C VAL A 16 -19.30 16.26 -8.06
N LEU A 17 -19.92 17.25 -7.41
CA LEU A 17 -21.32 17.16 -6.96
C LEU A 17 -22.28 16.94 -8.12
N ASP A 18 -22.08 17.64 -9.24
CA ASP A 18 -22.87 17.46 -10.46
C ASP A 18 -22.69 16.04 -11.04
N ALA A 19 -21.46 15.52 -11.04
CA ALA A 19 -21.14 14.17 -11.51
C ALA A 19 -21.81 13.08 -10.66
N VAL A 20 -21.92 13.29 -9.35
CA VAL A 20 -22.57 12.34 -8.42
C VAL A 20 -24.03 12.70 -8.07
N GLY A 21 -24.62 13.69 -8.74
CA GLY A 21 -26.02 14.09 -8.54
C GLY A 21 -26.34 14.62 -7.13
N LEU A 22 -25.36 15.21 -6.43
CA LEU A 22 -25.53 15.75 -5.09
C LEU A 22 -25.84 17.26 -5.09
N PRO A 23 -26.74 17.75 -4.21
CA PRO A 23 -26.97 19.17 -4.09
C PRO A 23 -25.75 19.91 -3.49
N PRO A 24 -25.51 21.17 -3.88
CA PRO A 24 -24.65 22.07 -3.12
C PRO A 24 -25.19 22.17 -1.68
N ARG A 25 -24.32 21.95 -0.68
CA ARG A 25 -24.59 21.85 0.77
C ARG A 25 -25.84 22.64 1.18
N ASP A 26 -26.95 21.92 1.47
CA ASP A 26 -28.06 22.39 2.33
C ASP A 26 -29.19 21.34 2.58
N ALA A 27 -29.11 20.11 2.05
CA ALA A 27 -30.07 19.05 2.41
C ALA A 27 -29.48 18.14 3.50
N GLN A 28 -30.05 18.23 4.72
CA GLN A 28 -29.83 17.27 5.80
C GLN A 28 -30.29 15.89 5.32
N ASP A 29 -29.43 14.87 5.38
CA ASP A 29 -29.80 13.49 5.04
C ASP A 29 -29.30 12.53 6.13
N GLU A 30 -30.21 11.72 6.64
CA GLU A 30 -30.06 10.88 7.82
C GLU A 30 -29.03 9.75 7.61
N ARG A 31 -28.42 9.28 8.72
CA ARG A 31 -27.45 8.17 8.73
C ARG A 31 -28.12 6.88 8.28
N VAL A 32 -27.66 6.28 7.18
CA VAL A 32 -28.07 4.94 6.73
C VAL A 32 -26.97 3.95 7.13
N THR A 33 -27.32 2.99 8.00
CA THR A 33 -26.52 1.81 8.33
C THR A 33 -26.75 0.75 7.26
N GLY A 34 -25.71 0.36 6.52
CA GLY A 34 -25.79 -0.67 5.47
C GLY A 34 -25.35 -2.04 5.97
N GLU A 35 -26.12 -3.08 5.64
CA GLU A 35 -25.79 -4.50 5.86
C GLU A 35 -24.83 -5.03 4.76
N VAL A 36 -23.98 -5.99 5.14
CA VAL A 36 -23.04 -6.66 4.24
C VAL A 36 -23.80 -7.65 3.34
N GLY A 37 -23.78 -7.41 2.03
CA GLY A 37 -24.25 -8.35 1.01
C GLY A 37 -23.43 -8.24 -0.27
N SER A 38 -23.01 -9.38 -0.83
CA SER A 38 -22.46 -9.50 -2.19
C SER A 38 -23.61 -9.47 -3.21
N PRO A 39 -23.50 -8.85 -4.43
CA PRO A 39 -22.74 -9.38 -5.59
C PRO A 39 -22.41 -8.35 -6.74
N GLY A 40 -21.77 -8.84 -7.82
CA GLY A 40 -21.95 -8.48 -9.26
C GLY A 40 -22.00 -7.02 -9.76
N PHE A 41 -21.20 -6.73 -10.79
CA PHE A 41 -20.94 -5.43 -11.47
C PHE A 41 -22.12 -4.60 -12.05
N ASP A 42 -23.38 -4.86 -11.68
CA ASP A 42 -24.53 -4.05 -12.11
C ASP A 42 -25.60 -3.92 -11.00
N GLU A 43 -25.17 -3.67 -9.76
CA GLU A 43 -26.08 -3.41 -8.64
C GLU A 43 -26.16 -1.91 -8.24
N PRO A 44 -27.36 -1.41 -7.86
CA PRO A 44 -27.58 -0.03 -7.46
C PRO A 44 -26.67 0.48 -6.34
N ASP A 45 -26.11 -0.42 -5.51
CA ASP A 45 -25.17 -0.07 -4.42
C ASP A 45 -23.84 0.49 -4.93
N VAL A 46 -23.33 0.05 -6.09
CA VAL A 46 -22.05 0.52 -6.64
C VAL A 46 -22.14 1.98 -7.10
N GLN A 47 -23.30 2.40 -7.62
CA GLN A 47 -23.54 3.78 -8.05
C GLN A 47 -23.75 4.73 -6.87
N GLU A 48 -24.18 4.21 -5.70
CA GLU A 48 -24.40 5.02 -4.51
C GLU A 48 -23.12 5.28 -3.70
N ARG A 49 -22.06 4.48 -3.89
CA ARG A 49 -20.79 4.62 -3.14
C ARG A 49 -20.08 5.96 -3.38
N PRO A 50 -19.84 6.44 -4.61
CA PRO A 50 -19.18 7.74 -4.80
C PRO A 50 -19.96 8.92 -4.17
N PRO A 51 -21.29 9.06 -4.34
CA PRO A 51 -22.06 10.05 -3.60
C PRO A 51 -21.95 9.91 -2.07
N ARG A 52 -21.96 8.69 -1.53
CA ARG A 52 -21.83 8.45 -0.07
C ARG A 52 -20.45 8.82 0.47
N LEU A 53 -19.38 8.51 -0.25
CA LEU A 53 -18.02 8.93 0.09
C LEU A 53 -17.93 10.47 0.15
N VAL A 54 -18.39 11.15 -0.91
CA VAL A 54 -18.40 12.62 -0.97
C VAL A 54 -19.22 13.23 0.17
N ARG A 55 -20.39 12.67 0.50
CA ARG A 55 -21.20 13.14 1.64
C ARG A 55 -20.47 12.97 2.96
N THR A 56 -19.76 11.87 3.15
CA THR A 56 -19.04 11.55 4.39
C THR A 56 -17.87 12.51 4.57
N LEU A 57 -17.01 12.66 3.55
CA LEU A 57 -15.90 13.60 3.55
C LEU A 57 -16.37 15.03 3.83
N ARG A 58 -17.42 15.50 3.15
CA ARG A 58 -17.99 16.84 3.39
C ARG A 58 -18.65 17.02 4.75
N ARG A 59 -18.85 15.98 5.56
CA ARG A 59 -19.39 16.10 6.92
C ARG A 59 -18.29 16.22 7.97
N ILE A 60 -17.05 15.90 7.62
CA ILE A 60 -15.89 16.07 8.49
C ILE A 60 -15.69 17.58 8.69
N PRO A 61 -15.75 18.09 9.94
CA PRO A 61 -15.74 19.52 10.21
C PRO A 61 -14.34 20.17 10.21
N GLY A 62 -13.30 19.39 9.89
CA GLY A 62 -11.89 19.81 9.89
C GLY A 62 -11.05 18.85 9.05
N ASP A 63 -9.79 18.67 9.45
CA ASP A 63 -8.81 17.90 8.67
C ASP A 63 -9.05 16.39 8.85
N LEU A 64 -8.86 15.63 7.76
CA LEU A 64 -8.96 14.18 7.72
C LEU A 64 -7.58 13.54 7.85
N LEU A 65 -7.45 12.58 8.76
CA LEU A 65 -6.26 11.73 8.84
C LEU A 65 -6.48 10.45 8.02
N VAL A 66 -5.71 10.24 6.96
CA VAL A 66 -5.74 9.01 6.15
C VAL A 66 -4.60 8.10 6.57
N VAL A 67 -4.93 6.99 7.19
CA VAL A 67 -3.97 6.05 7.79
C VAL A 67 -3.80 4.85 6.86
N ALA A 68 -2.56 4.60 6.45
CA ALA A 68 -2.12 3.34 5.86
C ALA A 68 -1.68 2.37 6.97
N HIS A 69 -1.64 1.08 6.65
CA HIS A 69 -1.13 0.08 7.60
C HIS A 69 0.36 0.30 7.91
N ASP A 70 0.85 -0.26 9.01
CA ASP A 70 2.26 -0.18 9.44
C ASP A 70 3.17 -0.87 8.43
N ASN A 71 4.37 -0.31 8.24
CA ASN A 71 5.35 -0.76 7.23
C ASN A 71 4.70 -0.88 5.84
N PRO A 72 4.16 0.22 5.31
CA PRO A 72 3.22 0.17 4.19
C PRO A 72 3.88 -0.32 2.92
N ASP A 73 3.10 -1.08 2.14
CA ASP A 73 3.47 -1.49 0.80
C ASP A 73 3.04 -0.44 -0.25
N PRO A 74 3.32 -0.65 -1.55
CA PRO A 74 2.92 0.30 -2.59
C PRO A 74 1.42 0.56 -2.66
N ASP A 75 0.57 -0.44 -2.38
CA ASP A 75 -0.88 -0.28 -2.48
C ASP A 75 -1.42 0.62 -1.37
N ALA A 76 -0.98 0.39 -0.14
CA ALA A 76 -1.33 1.21 1.00
C ALA A 76 -0.83 2.66 0.86
N ILE A 77 0.42 2.86 0.40
CA ILE A 77 1.00 4.20 0.15
C ILE A 77 0.18 4.95 -0.90
N ALA A 78 -0.08 4.32 -2.05
CA ALA A 78 -0.77 4.95 -3.15
C ALA A 78 -2.23 5.27 -2.80
N SER A 79 -2.91 4.33 -2.13
CA SER A 79 -4.29 4.48 -1.71
C SER A 79 -4.48 5.61 -0.71
N ALA A 80 -3.55 5.79 0.24
CA ALA A 80 -3.61 6.85 1.23
C ALA A 80 -3.54 8.24 0.58
N LEU A 81 -2.58 8.41 -0.33
CA LEU A 81 -2.40 9.66 -1.08
C LEU A 81 -3.57 9.93 -2.03
N GLY A 82 -4.07 8.90 -2.70
CA GLY A 82 -5.21 9.04 -3.61
C GLY A 82 -6.50 9.41 -2.86
N LEU A 83 -6.76 8.83 -1.69
CA LEU A 83 -7.90 9.23 -0.85
C LEU A 83 -7.75 10.65 -0.30
N ALA A 84 -6.55 11.03 0.15
CA ALA A 84 -6.27 12.40 0.56
C ALA A 84 -6.54 13.38 -0.59
N ARG A 85 -6.09 13.05 -1.81
CA ARG A 85 -6.37 13.85 -3.01
C ARG A 85 -7.86 14.00 -3.32
N ILE A 86 -8.65 12.94 -3.15
CA ILE A 86 -10.11 12.99 -3.30
C ILE A 86 -10.72 13.96 -2.27
N ALA A 87 -10.31 13.86 -1.00
CA ALA A 87 -10.80 14.71 0.07
C ALA A 87 -10.47 16.20 -0.18
N GLU A 88 -9.23 16.50 -0.55
CA GLU A 88 -8.78 17.86 -0.85
C GLU A 88 -9.54 18.48 -2.04
N ALA A 89 -9.78 17.69 -3.10
CA ALA A 89 -10.48 18.14 -4.30
C ALA A 89 -11.92 18.59 -4.03
N ILE A 90 -12.53 18.12 -2.93
CA ILE A 90 -13.87 18.51 -2.48
C ILE A 90 -13.87 19.42 -1.24
N GLY A 91 -12.69 19.97 -0.89
CA GLY A 91 -12.52 20.98 0.16
C GLY A 91 -12.43 20.44 1.58
N THR A 92 -12.01 19.18 1.76
CA THR A 92 -11.68 18.58 3.07
C THR A 92 -10.16 18.39 3.13
N PRO A 93 -9.41 19.21 3.88
CA PRO A 93 -7.96 19.01 4.02
C PRO A 93 -7.68 17.61 4.55
N ALA A 94 -6.62 16.97 4.05
CA ALA A 94 -6.32 15.60 4.41
C ALA A 94 -4.82 15.34 4.44
N ASP A 95 -4.40 14.45 5.33
CA ASP A 95 -3.01 14.05 5.49
C ASP A 95 -2.86 12.54 5.47
N ALA A 96 -1.96 12.05 4.61
CA ALA A 96 -1.62 10.64 4.55
C ALA A 96 -0.51 10.30 5.57
N VAL A 97 -0.75 9.27 6.39
CA VAL A 97 0.18 8.81 7.41
C VAL A 97 0.40 7.31 7.40
N TYR A 98 1.56 6.90 7.89
CA TYR A 98 1.90 5.49 8.11
C TYR A 98 2.72 5.32 9.39
N GLY A 99 2.66 4.14 10.00
CA GLY A 99 3.56 3.75 11.08
C GLY A 99 4.66 2.80 10.62
N GLY A 100 5.64 2.57 11.49
CA GLY A 100 6.81 1.73 11.17
C GLY A 100 7.75 2.35 10.14
N GLU A 101 8.34 1.52 9.27
CA GLU A 101 9.34 1.92 8.28
C GLU A 101 8.97 1.44 6.86
N ILE A 102 9.26 2.28 5.86
CA ILE A 102 9.21 1.87 4.45
C ILE A 102 10.51 1.12 4.15
N ALA A 103 10.52 -0.20 4.38
CA ALA A 103 11.75 -1.00 4.37
C ALA A 103 12.20 -1.45 2.97
N HIS A 104 11.27 -1.92 2.13
CA HIS A 104 11.59 -2.48 0.81
C HIS A 104 12.22 -1.43 -0.12
N GLN A 105 13.23 -1.85 -0.90
CA GLN A 105 14.00 -0.92 -1.75
C GLN A 105 13.11 -0.29 -2.82
N GLU A 106 12.19 -1.06 -3.38
CA GLU A 106 11.21 -0.67 -4.37
C GLU A 106 10.23 0.36 -3.78
N ASN A 107 9.71 0.13 -2.57
CA ASN A 107 8.81 1.08 -1.89
C ASN A 107 9.53 2.39 -1.56
N ARG A 108 10.80 2.31 -1.11
CA ARG A 108 11.64 3.50 -0.94
C ARG A 108 11.89 4.22 -2.26
N ALA A 109 12.13 3.48 -3.34
CA ALA A 109 12.32 4.07 -4.66
C ALA A 109 11.03 4.75 -5.14
N MET A 110 9.86 4.14 -4.94
CA MET A 110 8.55 4.70 -5.24
C MET A 110 8.39 6.07 -4.57
N VAL A 111 8.55 6.14 -3.25
CA VAL A 111 8.40 7.39 -2.49
C VAL A 111 9.40 8.46 -2.95
N ASN A 112 10.67 8.10 -3.11
CA ASN A 112 11.71 9.09 -3.44
C ASN A 112 11.66 9.55 -4.90
N LEU A 113 11.38 8.65 -5.85
CA LEU A 113 11.40 8.98 -7.27
C LEU A 113 10.13 9.73 -7.71
N LEU A 114 9.01 9.47 -7.05
CA LEU A 114 7.75 10.17 -7.27
C LEU A 114 7.56 11.39 -6.36
N ASP A 115 8.51 11.66 -5.46
CA ASP A 115 8.46 12.76 -4.47
C ASP A 115 7.19 12.72 -3.62
N LEU A 116 6.80 11.52 -3.18
CA LEU A 116 5.57 11.30 -2.41
C LEU A 116 5.72 11.82 -0.98
N SER A 117 4.76 12.65 -0.57
CA SER A 117 4.74 13.24 0.77
C SER A 117 3.76 12.49 1.67
N LEU A 118 4.28 11.60 2.52
CA LEU A 118 3.55 10.98 3.63
C LEU A 118 4.23 11.33 4.95
N ARG A 119 3.43 11.49 6.00
CA ARG A 119 3.94 11.73 7.35
C ARG A 119 4.06 10.43 8.13
N THR A 120 5.07 10.35 8.99
CA THR A 120 5.17 9.25 9.94
C THR A 120 4.19 9.51 11.09
N PHE A 121 3.49 8.47 11.54
CA PHE A 121 2.50 8.57 12.60
C PHE A 121 3.08 9.16 13.91
N ALA A 122 4.37 8.92 14.17
CA ALA A 122 5.08 9.48 15.33
C ALA A 122 5.11 11.02 15.38
N ASP A 123 4.96 11.69 14.23
CA ASP A 123 4.99 13.15 14.12
C ASP A 123 3.58 13.78 14.16
N VAL A 124 2.54 12.97 14.39
CA VAL A 124 1.15 13.37 14.23
C VAL A 124 0.40 13.29 15.55
N ASP A 125 -0.29 14.39 15.88
CA ASP A 125 -1.26 14.44 16.98
C ASP A 125 -2.64 14.09 16.45
N ILE A 126 -3.13 12.87 16.73
CA ILE A 126 -4.43 12.39 16.24
C ILE A 126 -5.59 13.27 16.69
N ASP A 127 -5.49 13.90 17.86
CA ASP A 127 -6.56 14.74 18.43
C ASP A 127 -6.72 16.07 17.67
N SER A 128 -5.77 16.41 16.79
CA SER A 128 -5.86 17.58 15.91
C SER A 128 -6.72 17.35 14.67
N TYR A 129 -7.10 16.11 14.38
CA TYR A 129 -7.92 15.74 13.22
C TYR A 129 -9.39 15.58 13.58
N ALA A 130 -10.26 15.92 12.65
CA ALA A 130 -11.70 15.87 12.84
C ALA A 130 -12.34 14.58 12.30
N GLY A 131 -11.58 13.75 11.58
CA GLY A 131 -12.00 12.44 11.13
C GLY A 131 -10.82 11.55 10.76
N ILE A 132 -11.07 10.25 10.71
CA ILE A 132 -10.06 9.22 10.44
C ILE A 132 -10.53 8.31 9.32
N ALA A 133 -9.65 8.06 8.35
CA ALA A 133 -9.85 7.09 7.28
C ALA A 133 -8.79 5.99 7.35
N LEU A 134 -9.17 4.74 7.13
CA LEU A 134 -8.26 3.62 6.93
C LEU A 134 -8.26 3.21 5.46
N VAL A 135 -7.08 2.98 4.92
CA VAL A 135 -6.89 2.44 3.58
C VAL A 135 -6.05 1.17 3.61
N ASP A 136 -6.44 0.19 2.81
CA ASP A 136 -5.75 -1.10 2.67
C ASP A 136 -5.65 -1.93 3.98
N HIS A 137 -6.48 -1.55 4.94
CA HIS A 137 -6.81 -2.30 6.13
C HIS A 137 -8.10 -1.72 6.70
N SER A 138 -8.74 -2.47 7.58
CA SER A 138 -10.14 -2.21 7.94
C SER A 138 -10.40 -2.08 9.44
N ARG A 139 -9.37 -2.15 10.30
CA ARG A 139 -9.55 -2.13 11.76
C ARG A 139 -8.43 -1.36 12.46
N ALA A 140 -8.81 -0.30 13.15
CA ALA A 140 -7.89 0.52 13.95
C ALA A 140 -7.22 -0.30 15.06
N GLY A 141 -5.91 -0.09 15.24
CA GLY A 141 -5.06 -0.80 16.20
C GLY A 141 -4.71 -2.23 15.78
N ILE A 142 -5.03 -2.61 14.54
CA ILE A 142 -4.64 -3.90 13.96
C ILE A 142 -3.83 -3.62 12.71
N ASN A 143 -2.53 -3.89 12.78
CA ASN A 143 -1.58 -3.62 11.71
C ASN A 143 -1.45 -2.11 11.39
N ASP A 144 -1.71 -1.25 12.36
CA ASP A 144 -1.48 0.19 12.27
C ASP A 144 -1.02 0.73 13.64
N SER A 145 -0.59 1.99 13.65
CA SER A 145 -0.13 2.68 14.86
C SER A 145 -1.24 3.37 15.65
N LEU A 146 -2.52 3.19 15.28
CA LEU A 146 -3.64 3.77 16.01
C LEU A 146 -3.90 3.01 17.33
N PRO A 147 -4.43 3.69 18.36
CA PRO A 147 -4.97 2.99 19.52
C PRO A 147 -6.12 2.05 19.14
N GLU A 148 -6.18 0.86 19.75
CA GLU A 148 -7.32 -0.04 19.58
C GLU A 148 -8.63 0.64 20.00
N GLY A 149 -9.67 0.50 19.18
CA GLY A 149 -10.98 1.11 19.42
C GLY A 149 -11.09 2.58 19.03
N THR A 150 -10.09 3.14 18.33
CA THR A 150 -10.20 4.45 17.69
C THR A 150 -11.41 4.50 16.75
N VAL A 151 -12.18 5.59 16.81
CA VAL A 151 -13.35 5.79 15.95
C VAL A 151 -12.88 6.11 14.53
N VAL A 152 -13.34 5.31 13.57
CA VAL A 152 -13.02 5.45 12.15
C VAL A 152 -14.25 5.97 11.40
N ASP A 153 -14.06 6.92 10.49
CA ASP A 153 -15.13 7.47 9.65
C ASP A 153 -15.22 6.78 8.29
N ILE A 154 -14.07 6.45 7.69
CA ILE A 154 -13.97 5.94 6.33
C ILE A 154 -13.08 4.71 6.32
N VAL A 155 -13.51 3.62 5.67
CA VAL A 155 -12.70 2.45 5.40
C VAL A 155 -12.78 2.12 3.91
N VAL A 156 -11.64 2.01 3.25
CA VAL A 156 -11.52 1.51 1.87
C VAL A 156 -10.46 0.42 1.86
N ASP A 157 -10.87 -0.82 1.58
CA ASP A 157 -9.99 -1.98 1.71
C ASP A 157 -10.39 -3.03 0.66
N HIS A 158 -9.44 -3.81 0.17
CA HIS A 158 -9.72 -4.96 -0.70
C HIS A 158 -9.49 -6.30 0.01
N HIS A 159 -9.07 -6.30 1.27
CA HIS A 159 -8.82 -7.55 1.99
C HIS A 159 -10.13 -8.20 2.52
N PRO A 160 -10.19 -9.54 2.60
CA PRO A 160 -11.28 -10.22 3.27
C PRO A 160 -11.38 -9.79 4.75
N PRO A 161 -12.56 -9.35 5.22
CA PRO A 161 -12.71 -8.86 6.58
C PRO A 161 -12.46 -9.97 7.61
N ARG A 162 -11.63 -9.69 8.61
CA ARG A 162 -11.31 -10.62 9.73
C ARG A 162 -12.14 -10.36 10.98
N GLY A 163 -13.29 -9.71 10.84
CA GLY A 163 -14.18 -9.31 11.92
C GLY A 163 -15.17 -8.23 11.48
N PRO A 164 -16.04 -7.75 12.38
CA PRO A 164 -16.90 -6.61 12.10
C PRO A 164 -16.05 -5.36 11.87
N ILE A 165 -16.45 -4.55 10.89
CA ILE A 165 -15.83 -3.29 10.51
C ILE A 165 -16.81 -2.18 10.85
N GLU A 166 -16.34 -1.17 11.59
CA GLU A 166 -17.12 0.00 11.96
C GLU A 166 -16.62 1.22 11.20
N GLY A 167 -17.56 2.03 10.71
CA GLY A 167 -17.26 3.26 9.98
C GLY A 167 -18.52 3.97 9.52
N THR A 168 -18.44 5.29 9.31
CA THR A 168 -19.54 6.05 8.68
C THR A 168 -19.69 5.66 7.20
N PHE A 169 -18.56 5.42 6.54
CA PHE A 169 -18.45 4.88 5.19
C PHE A 169 -17.51 3.68 5.21
N VAL A 170 -17.98 2.54 4.71
CA VAL A 170 -17.19 1.31 4.62
C VAL A 170 -17.37 0.75 3.22
N ASP A 171 -16.26 0.60 2.50
CA ASP A 171 -16.20 -0.04 1.20
C ASP A 171 -15.09 -1.08 1.21
N VAL A 172 -15.48 -2.35 1.40
CA VAL A 172 -14.54 -3.47 1.40
C VAL A 172 -14.91 -4.43 0.28
N ARG A 173 -13.99 -4.65 -0.67
CA ARG A 173 -14.26 -5.46 -1.88
C ARG A 173 -13.21 -6.57 -2.08
N PRO A 174 -13.38 -7.73 -1.44
CA PRO A 174 -12.44 -8.87 -1.51
C PRO A 174 -12.23 -9.50 -2.88
N ASP A 175 -13.07 -9.15 -3.85
CA ASP A 175 -12.99 -9.60 -5.23
C ASP A 175 -12.16 -8.68 -6.14
N ILE A 176 -11.68 -7.56 -5.61
CA ILE A 176 -10.84 -6.59 -6.31
C ILE A 176 -9.38 -6.80 -5.92
N GLY A 177 -8.48 -6.67 -6.88
CA GLY A 177 -7.09 -7.06 -6.71
C GLY A 177 -6.23 -6.11 -5.90
N ALA A 178 -6.65 -4.85 -5.72
CA ALA A 178 -5.91 -3.85 -4.94
C ALA A 178 -6.85 -2.76 -4.40
N THR A 179 -6.50 -2.13 -3.27
CA THR A 179 -7.15 -0.92 -2.78
C THR A 179 -6.92 0.26 -3.74
N SER A 180 -5.76 0.33 -4.40
CA SER A 180 -5.47 1.34 -5.45
C SER A 180 -6.47 1.29 -6.60
N THR A 181 -6.99 0.11 -6.95
CA THR A 181 -8.06 -0.04 -7.95
C THR A 181 -9.33 0.68 -7.51
N LEU A 182 -9.71 0.54 -6.24
CA LEU A 182 -10.88 1.23 -5.67
C LEU A 182 -10.71 2.74 -5.70
N ILE A 183 -9.52 3.23 -5.31
CA ILE A 183 -9.21 4.66 -5.29
C ILE A 183 -9.19 5.25 -6.71
N ALA A 184 -8.63 4.53 -7.68
CA ALA A 184 -8.67 4.93 -9.09
C ALA A 184 -10.10 5.00 -9.65
N ASP A 185 -10.96 4.02 -9.31
CA ASP A 185 -12.39 4.04 -9.65
C ASP A 185 -13.09 5.29 -9.07
N TYR A 186 -12.81 5.64 -7.80
CA TYR A 186 -13.34 6.86 -7.21
C TYR A 186 -12.86 8.13 -7.92
N LEU A 187 -11.56 8.27 -8.18
CA LEU A 187 -11.03 9.43 -8.91
C LEU A 187 -11.72 9.60 -10.28
N SER A 188 -11.83 8.50 -11.03
CA SER A 188 -12.48 8.47 -12.34
C SER A 188 -13.96 8.87 -12.27
N ARG A 189 -14.74 8.22 -11.40
CA ARG A 189 -16.19 8.49 -11.25
C ARG A 189 -16.50 9.89 -10.74
N LEU A 190 -15.61 10.45 -9.90
CA LEU A 190 -15.75 11.80 -9.38
C LEU A 190 -15.23 12.86 -10.36
N GLY A 191 -14.60 12.46 -11.47
CA GLY A 191 -13.98 13.38 -12.43
C GLY A 191 -12.82 14.18 -11.82
N ILE A 192 -12.13 13.59 -10.83
CA ILE A 192 -10.97 14.17 -10.16
C ILE A 192 -9.73 13.61 -10.84
N ALA A 193 -9.01 14.47 -11.57
CA ALA A 193 -7.75 14.08 -12.17
C ALA A 193 -6.68 13.89 -11.08
N PRO A 194 -6.04 12.70 -10.98
CA PRO A 194 -4.84 12.55 -10.18
C PRO A 194 -3.71 13.39 -10.79
N ASP A 195 -2.76 13.81 -9.96
CA ASP A 195 -1.49 14.27 -10.51
C ASP A 195 -0.66 13.07 -10.99
N ARG A 196 0.42 13.37 -11.70
CA ARG A 196 1.31 12.36 -12.28
C ARG A 196 1.90 11.41 -11.22
N ALA A 197 2.24 11.92 -10.04
CA ALA A 197 2.87 11.12 -9.00
C ALA A 197 1.86 10.12 -8.40
N ILE A 198 0.66 10.59 -8.09
CA ILE A 198 -0.45 9.75 -7.60
C ILE A 198 -0.88 8.75 -8.68
N ALA A 199 -0.98 9.16 -9.95
CA ALA A 199 -1.34 8.26 -11.03
C ALA A 199 -0.33 7.12 -11.19
N THR A 200 0.98 7.43 -11.17
CA THR A 200 2.03 6.41 -11.19
C THR A 200 2.00 5.52 -9.96
N ALA A 201 1.80 6.12 -8.77
CA ALA A 201 1.76 5.38 -7.51
C ALA A 201 0.61 4.36 -7.49
N LEU A 202 -0.61 4.79 -7.86
CA LEU A 202 -1.78 3.91 -7.94
C LEU A 202 -1.58 2.80 -8.97
N LEU A 203 -1.02 3.13 -10.14
CA LEU A 203 -0.72 2.13 -11.16
C LEU A 203 0.29 1.09 -10.64
N TYR A 204 1.30 1.52 -9.90
CA TYR A 204 2.28 0.63 -9.29
C TYR A 204 1.65 -0.25 -8.21
N GLY A 205 0.83 0.30 -7.31
CA GLY A 205 0.09 -0.44 -6.28
C GLY A 205 -0.76 -1.57 -6.87
N ILE A 206 -1.53 -1.25 -7.92
CA ILE A 206 -2.33 -2.27 -8.65
C ILE A 206 -1.44 -3.40 -9.18
N ARG A 207 -0.29 -3.06 -9.79
CA ARG A 207 0.64 -4.08 -10.34
C ARG A 207 1.25 -4.96 -9.25
N VAL A 208 1.63 -4.38 -8.11
CA VAL A 208 2.26 -5.13 -7.02
C VAL A 208 1.29 -6.17 -6.45
N ASP A 209 0.09 -5.75 -6.07
CA ASP A 209 -0.85 -6.64 -5.37
C ASP A 209 -1.44 -7.71 -6.29
N THR A 210 -1.74 -7.34 -7.53
CA THR A 210 -2.20 -8.29 -8.55
C THR A 210 -1.07 -9.14 -9.14
N ARG A 211 0.18 -8.88 -8.73
CA ARG A 211 1.39 -9.52 -9.25
C ARG A 211 1.44 -9.43 -10.78
N ASP A 212 1.47 -8.22 -11.30
CA ASP A 212 1.38 -7.90 -12.74
C ASP A 212 0.15 -8.55 -13.39
N PHE A 213 -1.01 -8.44 -12.74
CA PHE A 213 -2.29 -9.00 -13.21
C PHE A 213 -2.30 -10.53 -13.37
N THR A 214 -1.41 -11.25 -12.66
CA THR A 214 -1.33 -12.72 -12.73
C THR A 214 -2.01 -13.43 -11.56
N ARG A 215 -2.37 -12.71 -10.49
CA ARG A 215 -2.97 -13.26 -9.27
C ARG A 215 -4.08 -12.34 -8.75
N GLU A 216 -5.16 -12.95 -8.24
CA GLU A 216 -6.22 -12.25 -7.49
C GLU A 216 -6.71 -10.97 -8.22
N VAL A 217 -6.92 -11.08 -9.53
CA VAL A 217 -7.23 -9.95 -10.41
C VAL A 217 -8.68 -9.99 -10.90
N SER A 218 -9.27 -8.81 -11.08
CA SER A 218 -10.60 -8.56 -11.61
C SER A 218 -10.54 -7.68 -12.88
N ILE A 219 -11.67 -7.57 -13.59
CA ILE A 219 -11.78 -6.63 -14.73
C ILE A 219 -11.55 -5.19 -14.28
N ALA A 220 -11.98 -4.83 -13.07
CA ALA A 220 -11.83 -3.48 -12.54
C ALA A 220 -10.36 -3.08 -12.41
N ASP A 221 -9.46 -4.01 -12.09
CA ASP A 221 -8.03 -3.74 -11.98
C ASP A 221 -7.43 -3.33 -13.33
N PHE A 222 -7.85 -3.99 -14.42
CA PHE A 222 -7.45 -3.61 -15.77
C PHE A 222 -8.02 -2.27 -16.20
N GLU A 223 -9.30 -2.00 -15.89
CA GLU A 223 -9.95 -0.73 -16.22
C GLU A 223 -9.33 0.44 -15.45
N ALA A 224 -9.07 0.25 -14.14
CA ALA A 224 -8.38 1.22 -13.30
C ALA A 224 -6.97 1.50 -13.83
N ALA A 225 -6.17 0.46 -14.09
CA ALA A 225 -4.84 0.62 -14.67
C ALA A 225 -4.88 1.37 -16.00
N ALA A 226 -5.80 1.00 -16.91
CA ALA A 226 -5.97 1.68 -18.19
C ALA A 226 -6.34 3.17 -18.03
N SER A 227 -7.13 3.51 -17.00
CA SER A 227 -7.52 4.89 -16.71
C SER A 227 -6.36 5.76 -16.19
N LEU A 228 -5.35 5.16 -15.55
CA LEU A 228 -4.21 5.86 -14.95
C LEU A 228 -3.05 6.07 -15.93
N ILE A 229 -2.89 5.19 -16.92
CA ILE A 229 -1.80 5.25 -17.92
C ILE A 229 -1.61 6.64 -18.55
N PRO A 230 -2.67 7.39 -18.95
CA PRO A 230 -2.48 8.69 -19.59
C PRO A 230 -1.75 9.73 -18.72
N ASP A 231 -1.89 9.63 -17.41
CA ASP A 231 -1.32 10.59 -16.44
C ASP A 231 -0.03 10.08 -15.79
N ALA A 232 0.19 8.76 -15.79
CA ALA A 232 1.35 8.10 -15.20
C ALA A 232 2.66 8.42 -15.94
N ASP A 233 3.75 8.47 -15.18
CA ASP A 233 5.13 8.48 -15.65
C ASP A 233 5.67 7.05 -15.77
N GLU A 234 5.56 6.47 -16.97
CA GLU A 234 6.07 5.13 -17.28
C GLU A 234 7.58 4.99 -17.03
N SER A 235 8.36 6.05 -17.28
CA SER A 235 9.82 6.00 -17.13
C SER A 235 10.24 5.96 -15.66
N THR A 236 9.49 6.66 -14.80
CA THR A 236 9.70 6.58 -13.37
C THR A 236 9.18 5.27 -12.81
N LEU A 237 8.04 4.77 -13.29
CA LEU A 237 7.49 3.47 -12.91
C LEU A 237 8.50 2.33 -13.17
N GLU A 238 9.10 2.28 -14.36
CA GLU A 238 10.11 1.27 -14.71
C GLU A 238 11.32 1.32 -13.76
N ARG A 239 11.73 2.51 -13.32
CA ARG A 239 12.84 2.69 -12.37
C ARG A 239 12.46 2.28 -10.94
N VAL A 240 11.19 2.36 -10.58
CA VAL A 240 10.66 1.88 -9.29
C VAL A 240 10.57 0.35 -9.30
N GLU A 241 10.06 -0.24 -10.38
CA GLU A 241 9.93 -1.69 -10.59
C GLU A 241 11.29 -2.40 -10.71
N SER A 242 12.29 -1.69 -11.24
CA SER A 242 13.65 -2.22 -11.42
C SER A 242 14.66 -1.23 -10.85
N PRO A 243 14.76 -1.10 -9.51
CA PRO A 243 15.72 -0.20 -8.92
C PRO A 243 17.13 -0.64 -9.31
N SER A 244 17.99 0.34 -9.58
CA SER A 244 19.38 0.06 -9.94
C SER A 244 20.07 -0.74 -8.84
N VAL A 245 20.63 -1.90 -9.21
CA VAL A 245 21.36 -2.77 -8.30
C VAL A 245 22.79 -2.26 -8.12
N SER A 246 23.28 -2.20 -6.88
CA SER A 246 24.65 -1.75 -6.64
C SER A 246 25.69 -2.78 -7.17
N PRO A 247 26.91 -2.35 -7.55
CA PRO A 247 27.97 -3.29 -7.93
C PRO A 247 28.29 -4.32 -6.84
N GLU A 248 28.16 -3.93 -5.57
CA GLU A 248 28.36 -4.82 -4.42
C GLU A 248 27.26 -5.88 -4.36
N THR A 249 26.00 -5.49 -4.54
CA THR A 249 24.87 -6.42 -4.56
C THR A 249 25.02 -7.45 -5.68
N LEU A 250 25.46 -7.03 -6.88
CA LEU A 250 25.76 -7.95 -7.98
C LEU A 250 26.92 -8.89 -7.65
N ARG A 251 27.97 -8.39 -7.00
CA ARG A 251 29.09 -9.23 -6.53
C ARG A 251 28.63 -10.26 -5.51
N VAL A 252 27.82 -9.85 -4.53
CA VAL A 252 27.25 -10.74 -3.50
C VAL A 252 26.38 -11.80 -4.16
N LEU A 253 25.51 -11.42 -5.10
CA LEU A 253 24.68 -12.37 -5.83
C LEU A 253 25.52 -13.37 -6.64
N ALA A 254 26.55 -12.90 -7.35
CA ALA A 254 27.46 -13.76 -8.10
C ALA A 254 28.16 -14.77 -7.16
N ALA A 255 28.71 -14.29 -6.04
CA ALA A 255 29.33 -15.15 -5.03
C ALA A 255 28.32 -16.14 -4.43
N ALA A 256 27.08 -15.72 -4.18
CA ALA A 256 26.03 -16.57 -3.66
C ALA A 256 25.71 -17.73 -4.63
N ILE A 257 25.61 -17.42 -5.93
CA ILE A 257 25.39 -18.41 -6.99
C ILE A 257 26.58 -19.36 -7.12
N GLU A 258 27.81 -18.83 -7.16
CA GLU A 258 29.03 -19.62 -7.36
C GLU A 258 29.33 -20.55 -6.17
N ASN A 259 29.14 -20.07 -4.94
CA ASN A 259 29.53 -20.79 -3.71
C ASN A 259 28.41 -21.64 -3.09
N ARG A 260 27.26 -21.77 -3.75
CA ARG A 260 26.10 -22.48 -3.18
C ARG A 260 26.42 -23.95 -2.88
N ASP A 261 26.15 -24.37 -1.65
CA ASP A 261 26.06 -25.78 -1.25
C ASP A 261 24.58 -26.18 -1.28
N VAL A 262 24.24 -27.17 -2.11
CA VAL A 262 22.87 -27.64 -2.31
C VAL A 262 22.73 -29.02 -1.70
N ARG A 263 21.80 -29.17 -0.77
CA ARG A 263 21.47 -30.45 -0.13
C ARG A 263 19.97 -30.64 -0.15
N GLU A 264 19.53 -31.61 -0.95
CA GLU A 264 18.10 -31.83 -1.21
C GLU A 264 17.46 -30.51 -1.66
N SER A 265 16.49 -29.99 -0.91
CA SER A 265 15.77 -28.75 -1.19
C SER A 265 16.29 -27.54 -0.41
N VAL A 266 17.48 -27.63 0.19
CA VAL A 266 18.10 -26.56 0.99
C VAL A 266 19.36 -26.04 0.30
N ILE A 267 19.47 -24.72 0.19
CA ILE A 267 20.63 -24.04 -0.37
C ILE A 267 21.28 -23.18 0.71
N ALA A 268 22.57 -23.37 0.97
CA ALA A 268 23.35 -22.48 1.82
C ALA A 268 24.50 -21.87 1.03
N SER A 269 24.80 -20.58 1.22
CA SER A 269 25.91 -19.94 0.51
C SER A 269 26.65 -18.90 1.34
N CYS A 270 27.98 -18.99 1.34
CA CYS A 270 28.86 -17.99 1.94
C CYS A 270 29.34 -17.01 0.86
N VAL A 271 29.07 -15.72 1.03
CA VAL A 271 29.41 -14.67 0.04
C VAL A 271 30.70 -13.91 0.38
N GLY A 272 31.36 -14.31 1.47
CA GLY A 272 32.59 -13.68 1.94
C GLY A 272 32.36 -12.38 2.70
N GLU A 273 33.30 -11.44 2.57
CA GLU A 273 33.19 -10.10 3.15
C GLU A 273 32.07 -9.33 2.45
N ILE A 274 31.28 -8.57 3.20
CA ILE A 274 30.20 -7.72 2.68
C ILE A 274 30.32 -6.31 3.22
N THR A 275 29.81 -5.34 2.47
CA THR A 275 29.64 -3.96 2.95
C THR A 275 28.17 -3.55 3.09
N ASP A 276 27.26 -4.35 2.54
CA ASP A 276 25.81 -4.15 2.56
C ASP A 276 25.11 -5.43 3.03
N ARG A 277 24.23 -5.30 4.04
CA ARG A 277 23.47 -6.42 4.59
C ARG A 277 22.25 -6.77 3.72
N ASP A 278 21.67 -5.77 3.06
CA ASP A 278 20.46 -5.94 2.24
C ASP A 278 20.78 -6.84 1.02
N ALA A 279 22.02 -6.80 0.54
CA ALA A 279 22.51 -7.67 -0.52
C ALA A 279 22.39 -9.19 -0.18
N LEU A 280 22.46 -9.58 1.10
CA LEU A 280 22.27 -10.98 1.52
C LEU A 280 20.82 -11.44 1.32
N ALA A 281 19.85 -10.56 1.63
CA ALA A 281 18.43 -10.82 1.43
C ALA A 281 18.13 -11.04 -0.06
N GLN A 282 18.58 -10.12 -0.92
CA GLN A 282 18.38 -10.23 -2.37
C GLN A 282 19.00 -11.50 -2.97
N ALA A 283 20.19 -11.88 -2.49
CA ALA A 283 20.82 -13.12 -2.90
C ALA A 283 20.04 -14.36 -2.43
N ALA A 284 19.52 -14.36 -1.20
CA ALA A 284 18.72 -15.46 -0.67
C ALA A 284 17.40 -15.63 -1.44
N ASP A 285 16.72 -14.53 -1.75
CA ASP A 285 15.51 -14.52 -2.58
C ASP A 285 15.80 -15.09 -3.97
N ARG A 286 16.87 -14.64 -4.63
CA ARG A 286 17.24 -15.12 -5.97
C ARG A 286 17.62 -16.59 -6.01
N LEU A 287 18.28 -17.10 -4.97
CA LEU A 287 18.59 -18.54 -4.88
C LEU A 287 17.33 -19.38 -4.63
N LEU A 288 16.29 -18.83 -3.99
CA LEU A 288 15.05 -19.57 -3.73
C LEU A 288 14.28 -19.83 -5.04
N ASP A 289 14.51 -19.04 -6.08
CA ASP A 289 13.96 -19.28 -7.43
C ASP A 289 14.51 -20.53 -8.12
N LEU A 290 15.61 -21.11 -7.62
CA LEU A 290 16.17 -22.33 -8.20
C LEU A 290 15.15 -23.47 -8.10
N GLU A 291 15.12 -24.29 -9.14
CA GLU A 291 14.28 -25.50 -9.16
C GLU A 291 14.59 -26.38 -7.94
N ASP A 292 13.55 -26.94 -7.34
CA ASP A 292 13.58 -27.76 -6.13
C ASP A 292 14.08 -27.07 -4.84
N ALA A 293 14.39 -25.77 -4.87
CA ALA A 293 14.72 -25.02 -3.66
C ALA A 293 13.46 -24.75 -2.81
N SER A 294 13.53 -25.11 -1.53
CA SER A 294 12.50 -24.85 -0.52
C SER A 294 13.01 -23.93 0.59
N VAL A 295 14.31 -23.91 0.84
CA VAL A 295 14.94 -23.08 1.86
C VAL A 295 16.27 -22.55 1.32
N THR A 296 16.54 -21.27 1.55
CA THR A 296 17.84 -20.67 1.29
C THR A 296 18.40 -20.01 2.54
N PHE A 297 19.73 -20.05 2.70
CA PHE A 297 20.45 -19.31 3.72
C PHE A 297 21.73 -18.74 3.12
N VAL A 298 21.78 -17.41 2.97
CA VAL A 298 22.94 -16.70 2.44
C VAL A 298 23.58 -15.90 3.57
N TYR A 299 24.88 -16.08 3.78
CA TYR A 299 25.60 -15.40 4.86
C TYR A 299 26.94 -14.85 4.40
N GLY A 300 27.36 -13.79 5.06
CA GLY A 300 28.64 -13.11 4.84
C GLY A 300 29.17 -12.54 6.15
N TYR A 301 30.32 -11.88 6.11
CA TYR A 301 30.92 -11.28 7.29
C TYR A 301 31.27 -9.80 7.08
N MET A 302 31.08 -9.00 8.11
CA MET A 302 31.41 -7.57 8.11
C MET A 302 31.81 -7.16 9.53
N ASN A 303 32.94 -6.46 9.68
CA ASN A 303 33.44 -5.99 10.97
C ASN A 303 33.56 -7.09 12.03
N GLY A 304 33.99 -8.29 11.63
CA GLY A 304 34.17 -9.44 12.52
C GLY A 304 32.87 -10.13 12.97
N MET A 305 31.71 -9.70 12.46
CA MET A 305 30.41 -10.33 12.70
C MET A 305 29.90 -11.02 11.44
N ILE A 306 29.24 -12.18 11.62
CA ILE A 306 28.54 -12.88 10.55
C ILE A 306 27.11 -12.35 10.48
N TYR A 307 26.66 -12.05 9.26
CA TYR A 307 25.28 -11.70 8.96
C TYR A 307 24.73 -12.73 8.00
N GLY A 308 23.47 -13.11 8.19
CA GLY A 308 22.80 -14.09 7.35
C GLY A 308 21.36 -13.69 7.07
N SER A 309 20.89 -14.07 5.89
CA SER A 309 19.50 -13.97 5.49
C SER A 309 19.02 -15.35 5.06
N ALA A 310 17.89 -15.78 5.60
CA ALA A 310 17.22 -17.00 5.17
C ALA A 310 15.86 -16.71 4.56
N ARG A 311 15.44 -17.59 3.66
CA ARG A 311 14.12 -17.61 3.05
C ARG A 311 13.59 -19.03 2.98
N ALA A 312 12.28 -19.19 3.10
CA ALA A 312 11.61 -20.47 2.92
C ALA A 312 10.42 -20.30 1.95
N ARG A 313 10.08 -21.36 1.24
CA ARG A 313 8.89 -21.46 0.41
C ARG A 313 7.87 -22.37 1.09
N GLY A 314 6.66 -21.87 1.30
CA GLY A 314 5.56 -22.59 1.96
C GLY A 314 5.50 -22.32 3.47
N ALA A 315 4.35 -22.63 4.07
CA ALA A 315 4.05 -22.30 5.47
C ALA A 315 4.49 -23.37 6.50
N ASP A 316 5.17 -24.43 6.04
CA ASP A 316 5.46 -25.60 6.86
C ASP A 316 6.76 -25.46 7.68
N LEU A 317 7.54 -24.39 7.48
CA LEU A 317 8.83 -24.20 8.14
C LEU A 317 9.04 -22.74 8.59
N ASP A 318 9.04 -22.50 9.91
CA ASP A 318 9.51 -21.24 10.49
C ASP A 318 11.05 -21.21 10.46
N VAL A 319 11.59 -20.58 9.41
CA VAL A 319 13.03 -20.43 9.22
C VAL A 319 13.66 -19.58 10.33
N GLY A 320 12.91 -18.65 10.92
CA GLY A 320 13.38 -17.80 12.01
C GLY A 320 13.60 -18.59 13.29
N GLU A 321 12.65 -19.47 13.64
CA GLU A 321 12.77 -20.39 14.78
C GLU A 321 13.92 -21.38 14.57
N LEU A 322 14.01 -21.98 13.38
CA LEU A 322 15.09 -22.90 13.04
C LEU A 322 16.48 -22.26 13.17
N LEU A 323 16.65 -21.01 12.71
CA LEU A 323 17.90 -20.29 12.85
C LEU A 323 18.21 -19.91 14.30
N ARG A 324 17.20 -19.57 15.10
CA ARG A 324 17.38 -19.29 16.54
C ARG A 324 17.90 -20.53 17.27
N ASP A 325 17.28 -21.68 17.05
CA ASP A 325 17.69 -22.93 17.68
C ASP A 325 19.10 -23.35 17.23
N ALA A 326 19.39 -23.22 15.92
CA ALA A 326 20.69 -23.63 15.37
C ALA A 326 21.84 -22.70 15.78
N LEU A 327 21.58 -21.40 15.98
CA LEU A 327 22.60 -20.38 16.23
C LEU A 327 22.56 -19.82 17.67
N GLU A 328 21.77 -20.41 18.57
CA GLU A 328 21.60 -19.97 19.96
C GLU A 328 22.94 -19.74 20.69
N GLN A 329 23.93 -20.58 20.41
CA GLN A 329 25.26 -20.51 21.03
C GLN A 329 26.23 -19.55 20.32
N ALA A 330 25.89 -19.07 19.13
CA ALA A 330 26.75 -18.29 18.25
C ALA A 330 26.36 -16.80 18.15
N GLY A 331 25.14 -16.41 18.54
CA GLY A 331 24.70 -15.02 18.52
C GLY A 331 23.18 -14.85 18.67
N SER A 332 22.67 -13.68 18.29
CA SER A 332 21.22 -13.40 18.23
C SER A 332 20.70 -13.59 16.80
N ALA A 333 19.71 -14.46 16.62
CA ALA A 333 18.95 -14.60 15.37
C ALA A 333 17.51 -14.08 15.55
N GLY A 334 16.95 -13.45 14.52
CA GLY A 334 15.59 -12.92 14.49
C GLY A 334 15.01 -13.04 13.07
N GLY A 335 13.69 -13.06 12.95
CA GLY A 335 12.98 -13.25 11.68
C GLY A 335 11.52 -13.69 11.89
N HIS A 336 10.72 -13.54 10.84
CA HIS A 336 9.31 -13.94 10.77
C HIS A 336 9.16 -15.27 10.00
N ALA A 337 8.07 -15.99 10.29
CA ALA A 337 7.66 -17.21 9.58
C ALA A 337 7.15 -16.90 8.18
#